data_AF-A0A931CXE3-F1
#
_entry.id   AF-A0A931CXE3-F1
#
_cell.length_a   1.000
_cell.length_b   1.000
_cell.length_c   1.000
_cell.angle_alpha   90.00
_cell.angle_beta   90.00
_cell.angle_gamma   90.00
#
_symmetry.space_group_name_H-M   'P 1'
#
loop_
_entity.id
_entity.type
_entity.pdbx_description
1 polymer ?
#
loop_
_entity_poly.entity_id
_entity_poly.type
_entity_poly.pdbx_seq_one_letter_code
_entity_poly.pdbx_strand_id
1 'polypeptide(L)'
;MNRTGRTLSLGCLLLFLPLFAFAGGNSLLIPASGSCALNASPEEMPDALASCQEMARAGNMQAAYELGEYYYDGKRTPRDLKQALTWFERASLQGHAEAQLRLGTMFFRGEGVPANNVQAYIVLKMASVNGSDEAMDSADLVSAQMRRDELEIASQVLGQIFRSYLLELQTAEGRSPFAPLP
;
A
#
# COMPACT_ATOMS: atom_id res chain seq x y z
N MET A 1 -56.32 -55.77 -5.24
CA MET A 1 -55.42 -54.69 -5.67
C MET A 1 -56.14 -53.37 -5.40
N ASN A 2 -55.91 -52.77 -4.22
CA ASN A 2 -56.66 -51.60 -3.74
C ASN A 2 -55.73 -50.37 -3.60
N ARG A 3 -56.14 -49.30 -4.30
CA ARG A 3 -56.33 -47.89 -3.87
C ARG A 3 -55.13 -46.98 -3.51
N THR A 4 -55.09 -45.84 -4.24
CA THR A 4 -55.02 -44.39 -3.80
C THR A 4 -53.79 -43.90 -3.01
N GLY A 5 -53.25 -42.67 -3.16
CA GLY A 5 -53.65 -41.42 -3.83
C GLY A 5 -52.48 -40.40 -3.83
N ARG A 6 -52.51 -39.38 -4.70
CA ARG A 6 -52.73 -37.92 -4.42
C ARG A 6 -51.63 -37.27 -3.54
N THR A 7 -51.08 -36.05 -3.74
CA THR A 7 -51.30 -34.87 -4.60
C THR A 7 -50.31 -33.76 -4.17
N LEU A 8 -50.08 -32.74 -5.03
CA LEU A 8 -49.72 -31.32 -4.71
C LEU A 8 -48.31 -31.06 -4.12
N SER A 9 -47.63 -29.93 -4.26
CA SER A 9 -47.56 -28.72 -5.10
C SER A 9 -46.58 -27.78 -4.35
N LEU A 10 -46.18 -26.65 -4.96
CA LEU A 10 -45.42 -25.53 -4.34
C LEU A 10 -43.90 -25.74 -4.26
N GLY A 11 -43.05 -24.79 -4.64
CA GLY A 11 -43.33 -23.41 -4.98
C GLY A 11 -42.10 -22.73 -5.59
N CYS A 12 -42.39 -21.86 -6.54
CA CYS A 12 -41.53 -20.78 -6.97
C CYS A 12 -41.25 -19.87 -5.76
N LEU A 13 -39.99 -19.60 -5.46
CA LEU A 13 -39.60 -18.47 -4.60
C LEU A 13 -38.46 -17.71 -5.29
N LEU A 14 -38.86 -16.68 -6.03
CA LEU A 14 -38.10 -15.44 -6.09
C LEU A 14 -37.84 -14.99 -4.65
N LEU A 15 -36.61 -14.59 -4.34
CA LEU A 15 -36.28 -13.25 -3.83
C LEU A 15 -34.93 -13.21 -3.09
N PHE A 16 -34.28 -12.05 -3.27
CA PHE A 16 -33.21 -11.45 -2.47
C PHE A 16 -31.77 -11.97 -2.64
N LEU A 17 -31.10 -11.34 -3.60
CA LEU A 17 -29.74 -10.83 -3.40
C LEU A 17 -29.61 -10.20 -2.00
N PRO A 18 -28.66 -10.63 -1.16
CA PRO A 18 -28.10 -9.76 -0.14
C PRO A 18 -26.93 -9.00 -0.76
N LEU A 19 -27.11 -7.67 -0.86
CA LEU A 19 -26.01 -6.72 -0.80
C LEU A 19 -25.19 -7.05 0.44
N PHE A 20 -24.02 -7.67 0.28
CA PHE A 20 -23.06 -7.75 1.38
C PHE A 20 -22.44 -6.38 1.57
N ALA A 21 -23.02 -5.66 2.53
CA ALA A 21 -22.47 -4.49 3.14
C ALA A 21 -21.16 -4.87 3.87
N PHE A 22 -20.08 -4.17 3.53
CA PHE A 22 -18.85 -4.15 4.30
C PHE A 22 -19.13 -3.50 5.66
N ALA A 23 -19.02 -4.26 6.75
CA ALA A 23 -18.84 -3.71 8.08
C ALA A 23 -18.25 -4.77 9.02
N GLY A 24 -17.06 -4.48 9.55
CA GLY A 24 -16.63 -4.96 10.86
C GLY A 24 -16.16 -6.40 10.92
N GLY A 25 -14.89 -6.57 11.29
CA GLY A 25 -14.23 -7.86 11.42
C GLY A 25 -14.95 -8.83 12.35
N ASN A 26 -15.17 -10.04 11.84
CA ASN A 26 -14.99 -11.32 12.50
C ASN A 26 -15.26 -12.40 11.46
N SER A 27 -14.25 -12.68 10.62
CA SER A 27 -14.31 -13.84 9.72
C SER A 27 -13.94 -15.09 10.50
N LEU A 28 -14.97 -15.76 11.03
CA LEU A 28 -14.88 -17.19 11.24
C LEU A 28 -14.83 -17.85 9.86
N LEU A 29 -13.78 -18.65 9.65
CA LEU A 29 -13.55 -19.62 8.56
C LEU A 29 -12.71 -19.10 7.37
N ILE A 30 -11.50 -19.69 7.30
CA ILE A 30 -10.40 -19.52 6.34
C ILE A 30 -9.55 -18.27 6.63
N PRO A 31 -8.33 -18.40 7.23
CA PRO A 31 -7.38 -17.30 7.20
C PRO A 31 -7.15 -16.95 5.73
N ALA A 32 -7.37 -15.69 5.36
CA ALA A 32 -6.98 -15.20 4.06
C ALA A 32 -5.46 -15.42 3.96
N SER A 33 -5.07 -16.51 3.31
CA SER A 33 -3.69 -16.86 3.01
C SER A 33 -3.14 -15.78 2.08
N GLY A 34 -2.68 -14.68 2.67
CA GLY A 34 -2.24 -13.49 1.94
C GLY A 34 -2.26 -12.18 2.73
N SER A 35 -2.98 -12.08 3.86
CA SER A 35 -2.92 -10.88 4.71
C SER A 35 -1.94 -11.08 5.87
N CYS A 36 -1.02 -10.13 6.01
CA CYS A 36 -0.16 -10.06 7.19
C CYS A 36 -1.03 -9.71 8.42
N ALA A 37 -0.87 -10.45 9.53
CA ALA A 37 -1.77 -10.37 10.69
C ALA A 37 -1.00 -9.95 11.95
N LEU A 38 -0.39 -8.76 11.92
CA LEU A 38 0.39 -8.22 13.05
C LEU A 38 -0.48 -7.61 14.17
N ASN A 39 -1.76 -7.97 14.18
CA ASN A 39 -2.72 -7.74 15.25
C ASN A 39 -3.03 -9.01 16.08
N ALA A 40 -2.32 -10.11 15.83
CA ALA A 40 -2.47 -11.37 16.53
C ALA A 40 -2.20 -11.28 18.05
N SER A 41 -2.58 -12.32 18.77
CA SER A 41 -2.27 -12.45 20.20
C SER A 41 -0.75 -12.48 20.43
N PRO A 42 -0.25 -12.11 21.63
CA PRO A 42 1.18 -12.16 21.92
C PRO A 42 1.82 -13.55 21.72
N GLU A 43 1.03 -14.63 21.90
CA GLU A 43 1.49 -16.01 21.74
C GLU A 43 1.73 -16.37 20.26
N GLU A 44 0.91 -15.84 19.35
CA GLU A 44 0.98 -16.10 17.91
C GLU A 44 1.88 -15.11 17.16
N MET A 45 2.32 -14.04 17.83
CA MET A 45 3.10 -12.96 17.23
C MET A 45 4.38 -13.43 16.53
N PRO A 46 5.17 -14.38 17.06
CA PRO A 46 6.38 -14.86 16.37
C PRO A 46 6.07 -15.49 15.01
N ASP A 47 5.03 -16.32 14.94
CA ASP A 47 4.62 -17.00 13.71
C ASP A 47 4.00 -16.03 12.71
N ALA A 48 3.18 -15.08 13.20
CA ALA A 48 2.63 -14.01 12.39
C ALA A 48 3.74 -13.15 11.75
N LEU A 49 4.76 -12.77 12.53
CA LEU A 49 5.92 -12.04 12.02
C LEU A 49 6.69 -12.83 10.98
N ALA A 50 6.95 -14.12 11.21
CA ALA A 50 7.65 -14.98 10.28
C ALA A 50 6.91 -15.05 8.92
N SER A 51 5.59 -15.27 8.96
CA SER A 51 4.75 -15.32 7.76
C SER A 51 4.73 -13.99 7.01
N CYS A 52 4.59 -12.87 7.72
CA CYS A 52 4.65 -11.53 7.12
C CYS A 52 5.99 -11.27 6.43
N GLN A 53 7.10 -11.65 7.07
CA GLN A 53 8.44 -11.50 6.50
C GLN A 53 8.62 -12.34 5.23
N GLU A 54 8.08 -13.56 5.21
CA GLU A 54 8.10 -14.41 4.02
C GLU A 54 7.32 -13.77 2.87
N MET A 55 6.09 -13.31 3.11
CA MET A 55 5.27 -12.62 2.11
C MET A 55 5.97 -11.36 1.57
N ALA A 56 6.54 -10.54 2.46
CA ALA A 56 7.25 -9.34 2.07
C ALA A 56 8.51 -9.64 1.25
N ARG A 57 9.24 -10.73 1.58
CA ARG A 57 10.38 -11.21 0.78
C ARG A 57 9.94 -11.77 -0.58
N ALA A 58 8.73 -12.31 -0.68
CA ALA A 58 8.12 -12.76 -1.92
C ALA A 58 7.54 -11.62 -2.78
N GLY A 59 7.73 -10.35 -2.39
CA GLY A 59 7.27 -9.18 -3.16
C GLY A 59 5.87 -8.70 -2.80
N ASN A 60 5.28 -9.14 -1.68
CA ASN A 60 4.03 -8.56 -1.22
C ASN A 60 4.30 -7.18 -0.58
N MET A 61 3.98 -6.10 -1.31
CA MET A 61 4.18 -4.72 -0.84
C MET A 61 3.32 -4.36 0.38
N GLN A 62 2.12 -4.94 0.52
CA GLN A 62 1.25 -4.72 1.67
C GLN A 62 1.88 -5.32 2.94
N ALA A 63 2.41 -6.54 2.85
CA ALA A 63 3.13 -7.17 3.97
C ALA A 63 4.40 -6.40 4.34
N ALA A 64 5.13 -5.86 3.35
CA ALA A 64 6.28 -5.00 3.61
C ALA A 64 5.84 -3.69 4.32
N TYR A 65 4.76 -3.05 3.88
CA TYR A 65 4.22 -1.86 4.55
C TYR A 65 3.82 -2.15 6.01
N GLU A 66 3.12 -3.26 6.26
CA GLU A 66 2.68 -3.64 7.61
C GLU A 66 3.85 -3.96 8.54
N LEU A 67 4.91 -4.59 8.04
CA LEU A 67 6.16 -4.76 8.79
C LEU A 67 6.81 -3.41 9.12
N GLY A 68 6.75 -2.46 8.18
CA GLY A 68 7.19 -1.08 8.41
C GLY A 68 6.45 -0.43 9.58
N GLU A 69 5.12 -0.45 9.55
CA GLU A 69 4.27 0.08 10.63
C GLU A 69 4.54 -0.64 11.96
N TYR A 70 4.71 -1.97 11.94
CA TYR A 70 4.99 -2.76 13.13
C TYR A 70 6.24 -2.29 13.88
N TYR A 71 7.34 -2.05 13.16
CA TYR A 71 8.58 -1.54 13.75
C TYR A 71 8.53 -0.04 14.04
N TYR A 72 7.73 0.73 13.30
CA TYR A 72 7.58 2.17 13.47
C TYR A 72 6.77 2.54 14.72
N ASP A 73 5.64 1.87 14.96
CA ASP A 73 4.69 2.19 16.03
C ASP A 73 5.24 1.87 17.43
N GLY A 74 6.06 0.83 17.53
CA GLY A 74 6.66 0.42 18.80
C GLY A 74 5.66 -0.09 19.86
N LYS A 75 4.39 -0.33 19.49
CA LYS A 75 3.32 -0.74 20.43
C LYS A 75 3.42 -2.21 20.85
N ARG A 76 3.88 -3.07 19.92
CA ARG A 76 3.95 -4.54 20.07
C ARG A 76 5.38 -5.07 20.15
N THR A 77 6.35 -4.22 19.82
CA THR A 77 7.79 -4.47 19.83
C THR A 77 8.49 -3.17 20.25
N PRO A 78 9.72 -3.20 20.79
CA PRO A 78 10.54 -2.00 20.82
C PRO A 78 10.59 -1.33 19.44
N ARG A 79 10.42 -0.01 19.40
CA ARG A 79 10.48 0.79 18.18
C ARG A 79 11.84 0.62 17.50
N ASP A 80 11.85 0.27 16.22
CA ASP A 80 13.05 0.10 15.42
C ASP A 80 12.89 0.84 14.08
N LEU A 81 13.33 2.11 14.08
CA LEU A 81 13.18 2.98 12.91
C LEU A 81 14.02 2.54 11.72
N LYS A 82 15.13 1.82 11.94
CA LYS A 82 15.96 1.33 10.83
C LYS A 82 15.26 0.20 10.10
N GLN A 83 14.63 -0.72 10.83
CA GLN A 83 13.80 -1.74 10.21
C GLN A 83 12.56 -1.15 9.56
N ALA A 84 11.90 -0.18 10.20
CA ALA A 84 10.76 0.51 9.60
C ALA A 84 11.12 1.13 8.24
N LEU A 85 12.23 1.90 8.17
CA LEU A 85 12.75 2.46 6.93
C LEU A 85 12.98 1.40 5.86
N THR A 86 13.64 0.30 6.22
CA THR A 86 13.96 -0.78 5.28
C THR A 86 12.70 -1.39 4.67
N TRP A 87 11.65 -1.60 5.48
CA TRP A 87 10.41 -2.19 5.02
C TRP A 87 9.53 -1.21 4.24
N PHE A 88 9.45 0.05 4.68
CA PHE A 88 8.80 1.09 3.89
C PHE A 88 9.47 1.33 2.55
N GLU A 89 10.81 1.33 2.49
CA GLU A 89 11.55 1.45 1.23
C GLU A 89 11.19 0.33 0.25
N ARG A 90 11.14 -0.92 0.73
CA ARG A 90 10.74 -2.07 -0.10
C ARG A 90 9.33 -1.97 -0.66
N ALA A 91 8.36 -1.51 0.14
CA ALA A 91 6.99 -1.29 -0.32
C ALA A 91 6.92 -0.07 -1.25
N SER A 92 7.65 1.00 -0.93
CA SER A 92 7.72 2.25 -1.69
C SER A 92 8.26 2.03 -3.11
N LEU A 93 9.30 1.22 -3.27
CA LEU A 93 9.87 0.87 -4.59
C LEU A 93 8.90 0.11 -5.50
N GLN A 94 7.84 -0.46 -4.93
CA GLN A 94 6.77 -1.16 -5.67
C GLN A 94 5.53 -0.28 -5.91
N GLY A 95 5.59 1.01 -5.56
CA GLY A 95 4.48 1.95 -5.77
C GLY A 95 3.45 1.98 -4.65
N HIS A 96 3.72 1.37 -3.48
CA HIS A 96 2.77 1.41 -2.36
C HIS A 96 2.67 2.84 -1.79
N ALA A 97 1.55 3.51 -2.04
CA ALA A 97 1.36 4.93 -1.75
C ALA A 97 1.59 5.28 -0.27
N GLU A 98 1.03 4.50 0.66
CA GLU A 98 1.21 4.82 2.10
C GLU A 98 2.59 4.51 2.65
N ALA A 99 3.32 3.59 2.02
CA ALA A 99 4.72 3.37 2.37
C ALA A 99 5.58 4.53 1.89
N GLN A 100 5.28 5.09 0.71
CA GLN A 100 5.91 6.31 0.21
C GLN A 100 5.58 7.50 1.12
N LEU A 101 4.32 7.68 1.55
CA LEU A 101 3.94 8.74 2.50
C LEU A 101 4.73 8.63 3.82
N ARG A 102 4.80 7.43 4.41
CA ARG A 102 5.58 7.18 5.63
C ARG A 102 7.07 7.45 5.42
N LEU A 103 7.65 6.90 4.36
CA LEU A 103 9.07 7.07 4.04
C LEU A 103 9.44 8.54 3.81
N GLY A 104 8.63 9.27 3.03
CA GLY A 104 8.79 10.70 2.79
C GLY A 104 8.71 11.52 4.08
N THR A 105 7.76 11.18 4.96
CA THR A 105 7.64 11.81 6.28
C THR A 105 8.85 11.53 7.17
N MET A 106 9.39 10.31 7.14
CA MET A 106 10.59 9.95 7.91
C MET A 106 11.82 10.72 7.42
N PHE A 107 12.01 10.89 6.10
CA PHE A 107 13.05 11.74 5.55
C PHE A 107 12.87 13.21 5.92
N PHE A 108 11.63 13.72 5.93
CA PHE A 108 11.37 15.11 6.29
C PHE A 108 11.71 15.40 7.76
N ARG A 109 11.34 14.47 8.65
CA ARG A 109 11.53 14.63 10.10
C ARG A 109 12.88 14.14 10.61
N GLY A 110 13.64 13.43 9.77
CA GLY A 110 14.88 12.78 10.19
C GLY A 110 14.65 11.61 11.18
N GLU A 111 13.57 10.85 10.99
CA GLU A 111 13.22 9.73 11.86
C GLU A 111 13.99 8.47 11.45
N GLY A 112 15.00 8.07 12.24
CA GLY A 112 15.81 6.87 11.96
C GLY A 112 16.84 7.04 10.83
N VAL A 113 16.82 8.17 10.14
CA VAL A 113 17.71 8.58 9.05
C VAL A 113 17.94 10.10 9.14
N PRO A 114 19.08 10.66 8.70
CA PRO A 114 19.23 12.11 8.63
C PRO A 114 18.13 12.77 7.80
N ALA A 115 17.66 13.94 8.24
CA ALA A 115 16.63 14.67 7.52
C ALA A 115 17.11 15.06 6.12
N ASN A 116 16.24 14.92 5.12
CA ASN A 116 16.53 15.24 3.72
C ASN A 116 15.26 15.69 3.00
N ASN A 117 15.10 17.00 2.83
CA ASN A 117 13.93 17.59 2.18
C ASN A 117 13.81 17.22 0.70
N VAL A 118 14.95 17.05 -0.01
CA VAL A 118 14.93 16.63 -1.42
C VAL A 118 14.36 15.22 -1.57
N GLN A 119 14.86 14.28 -0.77
CA GLN A 119 14.35 12.89 -0.78
C GLN A 119 12.89 12.84 -0.32
N ALA A 120 12.55 13.55 0.76
CA ALA A 120 11.19 13.63 1.26
C ALA A 120 10.21 14.13 0.18
N TYR A 121 10.53 15.25 -0.46
CA TYR A 121 9.67 15.85 -1.47
C TYR A 121 9.46 14.94 -2.68
N ILE A 122 10.52 14.30 -3.19
CA ILE A 122 10.43 13.36 -4.32
C ILE A 122 9.52 12.19 -3.96
N VAL A 123 9.73 11.55 -2.80
CA VAL A 123 8.94 10.39 -2.38
C VAL A 123 7.48 10.76 -2.12
N LEU A 124 7.21 11.93 -1.53
CA LEU A 124 5.84 12.41 -1.29
C LEU A 124 5.11 12.76 -2.59
N LYS A 125 5.79 13.35 -3.59
CA LYS A 125 5.18 13.55 -4.91
C LYS A 125 4.87 12.21 -5.61
N MET A 126 5.73 11.20 -5.46
CA MET A 126 5.43 9.85 -5.96
C MET A 126 4.22 9.22 -5.24
N ALA A 127 4.11 9.39 -3.91
CA ALA A 127 2.97 8.92 -3.13
C ALA A 127 1.64 9.51 -3.62
N SER A 128 1.63 10.81 -3.90
CA SER A 128 0.45 11.50 -4.45
C SER A 128 0.04 10.94 -5.82
N VAL A 129 1.01 10.69 -6.71
CA VAL A 129 0.74 10.04 -8.01
C VAL A 129 0.19 8.63 -7.84
N ASN A 130 0.62 7.89 -6.82
CA ASN A 130 0.16 6.54 -6.52
C ASN A 130 -1.12 6.48 -5.68
N GLY A 131 -1.78 7.63 -5.42
CA GLY A 131 -3.12 7.68 -4.81
C GLY A 131 -3.17 8.02 -3.33
N SER A 132 -2.08 8.50 -2.72
CA SER A 132 -2.11 9.04 -1.36
C SER A 132 -2.46 10.54 -1.40
N ASP A 133 -3.72 10.86 -1.13
CA ASP A 133 -4.22 12.25 -1.16
C ASP A 133 -3.49 13.15 -0.14
N GLU A 134 -3.14 12.60 1.04
CA GLU A 134 -2.42 13.32 2.12
C GLU A 134 -0.97 13.69 1.73
N ALA A 135 -0.40 13.00 0.74
CA ALA A 135 0.99 13.19 0.38
C ALA A 135 1.24 14.51 -0.34
N MET A 136 0.24 15.07 -1.04
CA MET A 136 0.38 16.36 -1.72
C MET A 136 0.57 17.49 -0.71
N ASP A 137 -0.28 17.55 0.33
CA ASP A 137 -0.17 18.52 1.42
C ASP A 137 1.19 18.39 2.13
N SER A 138 1.62 17.16 2.37
CA SER A 138 2.94 16.88 2.96
C SER A 138 4.07 17.38 2.06
N ALA A 139 4.01 17.13 0.74
CA ALA A 139 5.01 17.61 -0.20
C ALA A 139 5.07 19.15 -0.23
N ASP A 140 3.93 19.82 -0.15
CA ASP A 140 3.86 21.28 -0.14
C ASP A 140 4.50 21.84 1.14
N LEU A 141 4.26 21.22 2.30
CA LEU A 141 4.94 21.54 3.56
C LEU A 141 6.46 21.37 3.46
N VAL A 142 6.95 20.30 2.83
CA VAL A 142 8.40 20.11 2.61
C VAL A 142 8.94 21.19 1.69
N SER A 143 8.27 21.46 0.57
CA SER A 143 8.72 22.43 -0.44
C SER A 143 8.85 23.86 0.11
N ALA A 144 8.00 24.23 1.07
CA ALA A 144 8.08 25.51 1.76
C ALA A 144 9.38 25.70 2.56
N GLN A 145 10.08 24.61 2.91
CA GLN A 145 11.35 24.61 3.63
C GLN A 145 12.56 24.37 2.72
N MET A 146 12.35 24.12 1.43
CA MET A 146 13.43 23.82 0.50
C MET A 146 14.03 25.09 -0.08
N ARG A 147 15.34 25.06 -0.29
CA ARG A 147 16.04 26.09 -1.05
C ARG A 147 15.73 25.92 -2.54
N ARG A 148 15.95 26.97 -3.33
CA ARG A 148 15.70 26.94 -4.78
C ARG A 148 16.50 25.86 -5.51
N ASP A 149 17.76 25.67 -5.14
CA ASP A 149 18.64 24.63 -5.68
C ASP A 149 18.14 23.22 -5.34
N GLU A 150 17.60 23.02 -4.13
CA GLU A 150 17.00 21.74 -3.72
C GLU A 150 15.73 21.42 -4.52
N LEU A 151 14.88 22.42 -4.75
CA LEU A 151 13.69 22.27 -5.59
C LEU A 151 14.05 21.97 -7.05
N GLU A 152 15.11 22.60 -7.56
CA GLU A 152 15.62 22.33 -8.90
C GLU A 152 16.13 20.89 -9.05
N ILE A 153 16.93 20.41 -8.08
CA ILE A 153 17.40 19.03 -8.03
C ILE A 153 16.21 18.07 -8.01
N ALA A 154 15.24 18.30 -7.12
CA ALA A 154 14.07 17.43 -7.01
C ALA A 154 13.23 17.41 -8.30
N SER A 155 13.02 18.57 -8.91
CA SER A 155 12.29 18.70 -10.18
C SER A 155 13.00 17.98 -11.33
N GLN A 156 14.33 18.05 -11.38
CA GLN A 156 15.12 17.34 -12.37
C GLN A 156 14.98 15.82 -12.21
N VAL A 157 15.07 15.31 -10.98
CA VAL A 157 14.91 13.87 -10.69
C VAL A 157 13.50 13.39 -11.06
N LEU A 158 12.45 14.10 -10.62
CA LEU A 158 11.07 13.77 -10.97
C LEU A 158 10.83 13.80 -12.48
N GLY A 159 11.40 14.78 -13.18
CA GLY A 159 11.33 14.86 -14.65
C GLY A 159 12.04 13.70 -15.35
N GLN A 160 13.16 13.20 -14.80
CA GLN A 160 13.85 12.01 -15.32
C GLN A 160 13.02 10.75 -15.11
N ILE A 161 12.42 10.58 -13.93
CA ILE A 161 11.52 9.45 -13.63
C ILE A 161 10.35 9.44 -14.61
N PHE A 162 9.67 10.57 -14.78
CA PHE A 162 8.55 10.68 -15.72
C PHE A 162 8.97 10.39 -17.16
N ARG A 163 10.15 10.86 -17.58
CA ARG A 163 10.68 10.56 -18.92
C ARG A 163 10.96 9.08 -19.12
N SER A 164 11.54 8.40 -18.12
CA SER A 164 11.78 6.95 -18.19
C SER A 164 10.46 6.19 -18.36
N TYR A 165 9.46 6.55 -17.55
CA TYR A 165 8.12 5.96 -17.63
C TYR A 165 7.50 6.11 -19.03
N LEU A 166 7.57 7.30 -19.63
CA LEU A 166 7.04 7.52 -20.98
C LEU A 166 7.77 6.70 -22.05
N LEU A 167 9.08 6.52 -21.93
CA LEU A 167 9.85 5.68 -22.87
C LEU A 167 9.45 4.21 -22.75
N GLU A 168 9.25 3.71 -21.52
CA GLU A 168 8.77 2.35 -21.28
C GLU A 168 7.39 2.13 -21.93
N LEU A 169 6.46 3.09 -21.78
CA LEU A 169 5.15 3.03 -22.45
C LEU A 169 5.25 3.01 -23.98
N GLN A 170 6.13 3.84 -24.57
CA GLN A 170 6.38 3.83 -26.02
C GLN A 170 6.84 2.45 -26.52
N THR A 171 7.74 1.82 -25.77
CA THR A 171 8.26 0.49 -26.14
C THR A 171 7.21 -0.61 -25.98
N ALA A 172 6.28 -0.47 -25.03
CA ALA A 172 5.22 -1.44 -24.80
C ALA A 172 4.10 -1.37 -25.85
N GLU A 173 3.70 -0.17 -26.26
CA GLU A 173 2.52 0.03 -27.13
C GLU A 173 2.87 0.37 -28.59
N GLY A 174 4.15 0.66 -28.90
CA GLY A 174 4.60 1.04 -30.24
C GLY A 174 3.99 2.36 -30.75
N ARG A 175 3.31 3.12 -29.87
CA ARG A 175 2.68 4.42 -30.15
C ARG A 175 3.21 5.47 -29.19
N SER A 176 3.10 6.74 -29.57
CA SER A 176 3.42 7.83 -28.66
C SER A 176 2.43 7.83 -27.48
N PRO A 177 2.88 7.87 -26.20
CA PRO A 177 2.03 7.95 -25.02
C PRO A 177 1.28 9.28 -24.92
N PHE A 178 1.60 10.24 -25.79
CA PHE A 178 0.89 11.50 -25.94
C PHE A 178 -0.08 11.53 -27.13
N ALA A 179 -0.25 10.42 -27.85
CA ALA A 179 -1.22 10.34 -28.94
C ALA A 179 -2.65 10.45 -28.36
N PRO A 180 -3.57 11.18 -29.01
CA PRO A 180 -4.97 11.20 -28.60
C PRO A 180 -5.55 9.77 -28.60
N LEU A 181 -6.31 9.43 -27.56
CA LEU A 181 -7.12 8.21 -27.56
C LEU A 181 -8.22 8.35 -28.64
N PRO A 182 -8.54 7.27 -29.38
CA PRO A 182 -9.58 7.29 -30.41
C PRO A 182 -10.98 7.54 -29.84
#